data_AF-A0A7S1PHB7-F1
#
_entry.id   AF-A0A7S1PHB7-F1
#
_cell.length_a   1.000
_cell.length_b   1.000
_cell.length_c   1.000
_cell.angle_alpha   90.00
_cell.angle_beta   90.00
_cell.angle_gamma   90.00
#
_symmetry.space_group_name_H-M   'P 1'
#
loop_
_entity.id
_entity.type
_entity.pdbx_description
1 polymer ?
#
loop_
_entity_poly.entity_id
_entity_poly.type
_entity_poly.pdbx_seq_one_letter_code
_entity_poly.pdbx_strand_id
1 'polypeptide(L)'
;TKLSTKVAELEAKHNDNLTSIEEFKSHLRVANTKNTKLTKELARLNENINAMKESLNQKNNQVKDYKFENNNLQRELDELKSSLTSPHPTASTPRRSPQKDLESLTDKLNSLTMQLKHANEQLESKEKDFHAQIQQANKYKLDSESQLKSAFSAGGG
;
A
#
# COMPACT_ATOMS: atom_id res chain seq x y z
N THR A 1 -5.22 -14.82 -73.02
CA THR A 1 -5.82 -15.67 -71.98
C THR A 1 -4.92 -15.85 -70.77
N LYS A 2 -3.73 -16.45 -70.85
CA LYS A 2 -2.84 -16.62 -69.67
C LYS A 2 -2.42 -15.32 -68.95
N LEU A 3 -2.08 -14.27 -69.70
CA LEU A 3 -1.67 -12.98 -69.12
C LEU A 3 -2.81 -12.33 -68.32
N SER A 4 -4.02 -12.37 -68.85
CA SER A 4 -5.22 -11.82 -68.22
C SER A 4 -5.57 -12.57 -66.93
N THR A 5 -5.44 -13.90 -66.92
CA THR A 5 -5.57 -14.69 -65.68
C THR A 5 -4.54 -14.28 -64.64
N LYS A 6 -3.28 -14.08 -65.05
CA LYS A 6 -2.22 -13.72 -64.09
C LYS A 6 -2.40 -12.33 -63.49
N VAL A 7 -2.90 -11.38 -64.28
CA VAL A 7 -3.25 -10.04 -63.78
C VAL A 7 -4.37 -10.13 -62.75
N ALA A 8 -5.43 -10.88 -63.03
CA ALA A 8 -6.54 -11.06 -62.08
C ALA A 8 -6.10 -11.72 -60.75
N GLU A 9 -5.21 -12.71 -60.80
CA GLU A 9 -4.63 -13.32 -59.59
C GLU A 9 -3.82 -12.32 -58.75
N LEU A 10 -3.03 -11.47 -59.41
CA LEU A 10 -2.21 -10.46 -58.74
C LEU A 10 -3.08 -9.35 -58.13
N GLU A 11 -4.15 -8.94 -58.81
CA GLU A 11 -5.13 -7.99 -58.30
C GLU A 11 -5.86 -8.54 -57.07
N ALA A 12 -6.29 -9.81 -57.12
CA ALA A 12 -6.89 -10.48 -55.96
C ALA A 12 -5.92 -10.50 -54.78
N LYS A 13 -4.67 -10.95 -55.00
CA LYS A 13 -3.65 -10.98 -53.94
C LYS A 13 -3.32 -9.59 -53.41
N HIS A 14 -3.33 -8.57 -54.25
CA HIS A 14 -3.12 -7.19 -53.84
C HIS A 14 -4.24 -6.70 -52.92
N ASN A 15 -5.49 -6.98 -53.27
CA ASN A 15 -6.65 -6.63 -52.44
C ASN A 15 -6.68 -7.40 -51.11
N ASP A 16 -6.32 -8.68 -51.13
CA ASP A 16 -6.19 -9.49 -49.91
C ASP A 16 -5.12 -8.89 -48.99
N ASN A 17 -3.94 -8.57 -49.54
CA ASN A 17 -2.87 -7.93 -48.79
C ASN A 17 -3.29 -6.57 -48.21
N LEU A 18 -4.03 -5.75 -48.96
CA LEU A 18 -4.56 -4.47 -48.48
C LEU A 18 -5.52 -4.68 -47.29
N THR A 19 -6.37 -5.70 -47.37
CA THR A 19 -7.29 -6.08 -46.28
C THR A 19 -6.52 -6.48 -45.03
N SER A 20 -5.55 -7.38 -45.15
CA SER A 20 -4.71 -7.80 -44.02
C SER A 20 -3.91 -6.64 -43.41
N ILE A 21 -3.44 -5.70 -44.23
CA ILE A 21 -2.75 -4.49 -43.73
C ILE A 21 -3.69 -3.65 -42.84
N GLU A 22 -4.95 -3.46 -43.24
CA GLU A 22 -5.91 -2.70 -42.44
C GLU A 22 -6.29 -3.43 -41.14
N GLU A 23 -6.42 -4.76 -41.17
CA GLU A 23 -6.63 -5.58 -39.99
C GLU A 23 -5.46 -5.47 -39.00
N PHE A 24 -4.21 -5.58 -39.48
CA PHE A 24 -3.04 -5.41 -38.62
C PHE A 24 -2.93 -4.01 -38.03
N LYS A 25 -3.25 -2.96 -38.81
CA LYS A 25 -3.33 -1.58 -38.29
C LYS A 25 -4.38 -1.48 -37.18
N SER A 26 -5.54 -2.11 -37.35
CA SER A 26 -6.59 -2.14 -36.33
C SER A 26 -6.11 -2.80 -35.04
N HIS A 27 -5.52 -4.00 -35.14
CA HIS A 27 -4.95 -4.71 -34.00
C HIS A 27 -3.86 -3.90 -33.28
N LEU A 28 -2.98 -3.24 -34.03
CA LEU A 28 -1.94 -2.38 -33.48
C LEU A 28 -2.54 -1.22 -32.67
N ARG A 29 -3.60 -0.57 -33.18
CA ARG A 29 -4.30 0.52 -32.47
C ARG A 29 -4.92 0.03 -31.15
N VAL A 30 -5.57 -1.13 -31.17
CA VAL A 30 -6.18 -1.74 -29.98
C VAL A 30 -5.09 -2.08 -28.94
N ALA A 31 -4.02 -2.74 -29.36
CA ALA A 31 -2.89 -3.07 -28.49
C ALA A 31 -2.25 -1.83 -27.87
N ASN A 32 -2.03 -0.78 -28.67
CA ASN A 32 -1.41 0.46 -28.19
C ASN A 32 -2.30 1.20 -27.18
N THR A 33 -3.62 1.21 -27.42
CA THR A 33 -4.60 1.77 -26.47
C THR A 33 -4.58 1.01 -25.16
N LYS A 34 -4.52 -0.33 -25.20
CA LYS A 34 -4.45 -1.17 -24.01
C LYS A 34 -3.14 -0.94 -23.24
N ASN A 35 -2.00 -0.88 -23.94
CA ASN A 35 -0.71 -0.60 -23.33
C ASN A 35 -0.69 0.76 -22.62
N THR A 36 -1.30 1.77 -23.23
CA THR A 36 -1.42 3.12 -22.63
C THR A 36 -2.25 3.08 -21.34
N LYS A 37 -3.37 2.34 -21.33
CA LYS A 37 -4.21 2.18 -20.13
C LYS A 37 -3.44 1.48 -19.00
N LEU A 38 -2.77 0.37 -19.30
CA LEU A 38 -1.98 -0.39 -18.34
C LEU A 38 -0.82 0.44 -17.77
N THR A 39 -0.15 1.22 -18.61
CA THR A 39 0.95 2.12 -18.16
C THR A 39 0.45 3.16 -17.16
N LYS A 40 -0.72 3.76 -17.41
CA LYS A 40 -1.35 4.71 -16.48
C LYS A 40 -1.76 4.05 -15.16
N GLU A 41 -2.31 2.85 -15.24
CA GLU A 41 -2.70 2.10 -14.04
C GLU A 41 -1.48 1.72 -13.18
N LEU A 42 -0.38 1.28 -13.81
CA LEU A 42 0.89 1.03 -13.12
C LEU A 42 1.44 2.27 -12.42
N ALA A 43 1.41 3.43 -13.10
CA ALA A 43 1.83 4.69 -12.48
C ALA A 43 1.00 5.02 -11.23
N ARG A 44 -0.34 4.92 -11.35
CA ARG A 44 -1.26 5.17 -10.23
C ARG A 44 -1.03 4.20 -9.07
N LEU A 45 -0.81 2.92 -9.36
CA LEU A 45 -0.51 1.92 -8.32
C LEU A 45 0.81 2.21 -7.61
N ASN A 46 1.84 2.64 -8.34
CA ASN A 46 3.12 3.04 -7.75
C ASN A 46 2.99 4.28 -6.84
N GLU A 47 2.22 5.29 -7.26
CA GLU A 47 1.91 6.46 -6.42
C GLU A 47 1.20 6.05 -5.13
N ASN A 48 0.20 5.18 -5.23
CA ASN A 48 -0.51 4.66 -4.06
C ASN A 48 0.44 3.93 -3.11
N ILE A 49 1.32 3.06 -3.62
CA ILE A 49 2.32 2.34 -2.82
C ILE A 49 3.24 3.32 -2.08
N ASN A 50 3.67 4.40 -2.73
CA ASN A 50 4.55 5.39 -2.11
C ASN A 50 3.84 6.16 -0.99
N ALA A 51 2.62 6.66 -1.23
CA ALA A 51 1.81 7.33 -0.21
C ALA A 51 1.53 6.42 0.99
N MET A 52 1.31 5.14 0.71
CA MET A 52 1.12 4.09 1.71
C MET A 52 2.36 3.87 2.58
N LYS A 53 3.54 3.78 1.97
CA LYS A 53 4.83 3.67 2.69
C LYS A 53 5.09 4.89 3.58
N GLU A 54 4.80 6.09 3.09
CA GLU A 54 4.94 7.32 3.88
C GLU A 54 4.02 7.31 5.10
N SER A 55 2.75 6.94 4.91
CA SER A 55 1.78 6.80 6.01
C SER A 55 2.23 5.78 7.05
N LEU A 56 2.80 4.65 6.61
CA LEU A 56 3.34 3.62 7.50
C LEU A 56 4.51 4.16 8.34
N ASN A 57 5.43 4.89 7.70
CA ASN A 57 6.58 5.49 8.39
C ASN A 57 6.14 6.50 9.45
N GLN A 58 5.17 7.36 9.13
CA GLN A 58 4.62 8.32 10.09
C GLN A 58 4.01 7.61 11.30
N LYS A 59 3.23 6.54 11.08
CA LYS A 59 2.61 5.76 12.16
C LYS A 59 3.65 5.05 13.02
N ASN A 60 4.70 4.49 12.41
CA ASN A 60 5.80 3.88 13.15
C ASN A 60 6.54 4.89 14.04
N ASN A 61 6.72 6.13 13.59
CA ASN A 61 7.28 7.18 14.42
C ASN A 61 6.36 7.53 15.59
N GLN A 62 5.05 7.66 15.34
CA GLN A 62 4.06 7.88 16.42
C GLN A 62 4.11 6.78 17.49
N VAL A 63 4.24 5.51 17.08
CA VAL A 63 4.38 4.38 18.02
C VAL A 63 5.67 4.50 18.85
N LYS A 64 6.79 4.93 18.25
CA LYS A 64 8.04 5.15 18.99
C LYS A 64 7.89 6.27 20.01
N ASP A 65 7.26 7.38 19.63
CA ASP A 65 7.02 8.52 20.51
C ASP A 65 6.15 8.11 21.70
N TYR A 66 5.04 7.40 21.45
CA TYR A 66 4.18 6.87 22.52
C TYR A 66 4.89 5.88 23.42
N LYS A 67 5.77 5.01 22.89
CA LYS A 67 6.58 4.11 23.72
C LYS A 67 7.57 4.87 24.61
N PHE A 68 8.19 5.93 24.08
CA PHE A 68 9.09 6.76 24.85
C PHE A 68 8.37 7.49 25.99
N GLU A 69 7.22 8.11 25.69
CA GLU A 69 6.41 8.80 26.71
C GLU A 69 5.90 7.83 27.78
N ASN A 70 5.45 6.63 27.39
CA ASN A 70 5.03 5.59 28.33
C ASN A 70 6.15 5.19 29.30
N ASN A 71 7.38 4.97 28.79
CA ASN A 71 8.53 4.65 29.63
C ASN A 71 8.88 5.77 30.62
N ASN A 72 8.75 7.03 30.21
CA ASN A 72 9.01 8.17 31.10
C ASN A 72 7.95 8.26 32.20
N LEU A 73 6.67 8.16 31.86
CA LEU A 73 5.58 8.16 32.83
C LEU A 73 5.68 6.98 33.80
N GLN A 74 6.11 5.81 33.33
CA GLN A 74 6.36 4.64 34.18
C GLN A 74 7.49 4.91 35.19
N ARG A 75 8.58 5.57 34.77
CA ARG A 75 9.65 6.00 35.69
C ARG A 75 9.18 7.00 36.73
N GLU A 76 8.46 8.04 36.32
CA GLU A 76 7.88 9.03 37.24
C GLU A 76 6.93 8.37 38.25
N LEU A 77 6.11 7.40 37.81
CA LEU A 77 5.25 6.62 38.68
C LEU A 77 6.04 5.83 39.72
N ASP A 78 7.12 5.17 39.31
CA ASP A 78 7.96 4.36 40.19
C ASP A 78 8.74 5.23 41.20
N GLU A 79 9.18 6.42 40.79
CA GLU A 79 9.80 7.42 41.67
C GLU A 79 8.80 7.95 42.71
N LEU A 80 7.58 8.31 42.29
CA LEU A 80 6.52 8.74 43.23
C LEU A 80 6.15 7.63 44.22
N LYS A 81 6.00 6.38 43.75
CA LYS A 81 5.74 5.24 44.63
C LYS A 81 6.86 5.05 45.65
N SER A 82 8.11 5.16 45.23
CA SER A 82 9.29 5.06 46.11
C SER A 82 9.32 6.19 47.14
N SER A 83 8.98 7.42 46.74
CA SER A 83 8.86 8.56 47.66
C SER A 83 7.75 8.35 48.70
N LEU A 84 6.68 7.62 48.34
CA LEU A 84 5.57 7.36 49.25
C LEU A 84 5.88 6.24 50.26
N THR A 85 6.69 5.26 49.86
CA THR A 85 7.07 4.11 50.69
C THR A 85 8.36 4.32 51.47
N SER A 86 9.17 5.31 51.12
CA SER A 86 10.34 5.73 51.88
C SER A 86 9.93 6.27 53.27
N PRO A 87 10.44 5.70 54.38
CA PRO A 87 10.17 6.21 55.71
C PRO A 87 10.90 7.54 55.92
N HIS A 88 10.19 8.66 55.75
CA HIS A 88 10.76 9.98 56.04
C HIS A 88 10.80 10.26 57.55
N PRO A 89 11.95 10.67 58.13
CA PRO A 89 12.01 11.17 59.49
C PRO A 89 11.39 12.59 59.55
N THR A 90 10.30 12.69 60.32
CA THR A 90 9.70 13.89 60.95
C THR A 90 9.26 15.09 60.08
N ALA A 91 7.94 15.27 60.08
CA ALA A 91 7.17 16.51 60.28
C ALA A 91 7.10 17.63 59.21
N SER A 92 5.84 18.04 58.95
CA SER A 92 5.41 19.39 58.58
C SER A 92 5.64 19.88 57.14
N THR A 93 4.79 19.43 56.21
CA THR A 93 4.47 20.21 54.99
C THR A 93 3.04 19.90 54.53
N PRO A 94 2.25 20.88 54.05
CA PRO A 94 0.89 20.61 53.61
C PRO A 94 0.90 19.62 52.43
N ARG A 95 0.36 18.41 52.66
CA ARG A 95 0.08 17.40 51.62
C ARG A 95 -0.87 17.97 50.56
N ARG A 96 -0.37 18.66 49.54
CA ARG A 96 -1.01 18.57 48.22
C ARG A 96 -0.63 17.19 47.69
N SER A 97 -1.64 16.33 47.64
CA SER A 97 -1.53 14.87 47.75
C SER A 97 -0.74 14.25 46.57
N PRO A 98 0.46 13.68 46.80
CA PRO A 98 1.15 12.85 45.81
C PRO A 98 0.27 11.73 45.26
N GLN A 99 -0.75 11.35 46.03
CA GLN A 99 -1.78 10.38 45.67
C GLN A 99 -2.66 10.82 44.48
N LYS A 100 -3.03 12.10 44.39
CA LYS A 100 -3.78 12.62 43.22
C LYS A 100 -2.92 12.64 41.97
N ASP A 101 -1.64 12.97 42.11
CA ASP A 101 -0.70 12.97 40.98
C ASP A 101 -0.48 11.54 40.47
N LEU A 102 -0.41 10.56 41.38
CA LEU A 102 -0.30 9.13 41.08
C LEU A 102 -1.55 8.59 40.37
N GLU A 103 -2.74 9.02 40.81
CA GLU A 103 -4.01 8.66 40.19
C GLU A 103 -4.11 9.26 38.77
N SER A 104 -3.74 10.53 38.61
CA SER A 104 -3.69 11.20 37.30
C SER A 104 -2.66 10.57 36.34
N LEU A 105 -1.48 10.21 36.83
CA LEU A 105 -0.44 9.50 36.06
C LEU A 105 -0.93 8.12 35.63
N THR A 106 -1.61 7.40 36.52
CA THR A 106 -2.20 6.08 36.23
C THR A 106 -3.25 6.17 35.14
N ASP A 107 -4.14 7.16 35.20
CA ASP A 107 -5.15 7.39 34.17
C ASP A 107 -4.52 7.71 32.81
N LYS A 108 -3.47 8.54 32.82
CA LYS A 108 -2.73 8.90 31.60
C LYS A 108 -2.01 7.70 30.99
N LEU A 109 -1.39 6.84 31.82
CA LEU A 109 -0.74 5.60 31.40
C LEU A 109 -1.73 4.62 30.77
N ASN A 110 -2.91 4.46 31.37
CA ASN A 110 -3.98 3.61 30.85
C ASN A 110 -4.49 4.14 29.50
N SER A 111 -4.68 5.45 29.38
CA SER A 111 -5.08 6.09 28.11
C SER A 111 -4.05 5.86 27.01
N LEU A 112 -2.76 6.10 27.29
CA LEU A 112 -1.67 5.86 26.33
C LEU A 112 -1.55 4.39 25.93
N THR A 113 -1.78 3.47 26.87
CA THR A 113 -1.78 2.03 26.60
C THR A 113 -2.91 1.65 25.62
N MET A 114 -4.11 2.20 25.82
CA MET A 114 -5.24 1.99 24.90
C MET A 114 -4.97 2.60 23.53
N GLN A 115 -4.37 3.80 23.47
CA GLN A 115 -3.99 4.43 22.21
C GLN A 115 -2.92 3.62 21.45
N LEU A 116 -1.91 3.09 22.14
CA LEU A 116 -0.90 2.21 21.56
C LEU A 116 -1.53 0.95 20.98
N LYS A 117 -2.44 0.30 21.72
CA LYS A 117 -3.15 -0.89 21.25
C LYS A 117 -3.94 -0.58 19.98
N HIS A 118 -4.72 0.50 19.98
CA HIS A 118 -5.52 0.91 18.82
C HIS A 118 -4.65 1.31 17.61
N ALA A 119 -3.51 1.96 17.85
CA ALA A 119 -2.56 2.26 16.79
C ALA A 119 -1.95 0.99 16.17
N ASN A 120 -1.68 -0.03 16.99
CA ASN A 120 -1.14 -1.31 16.53
C ASN A 120 -2.17 -2.08 15.68
N GLU A 121 -3.43 -2.13 16.13
CA GLU A 121 -4.54 -2.74 15.37
C GLU A 121 -4.76 -2.06 14.01
N GLN A 122 -4.65 -0.72 13.94
CA GLN A 122 -4.71 0.00 12.67
C GLN A 122 -3.54 -0.33 11.74
N LEU A 123 -2.34 -0.51 12.30
CA LEU A 123 -1.13 -0.89 11.57
C LEU A 123 -1.30 -2.27 10.93
N GLU A 124 -1.73 -3.26 11.73
CA GLU A 124 -2.00 -4.63 11.26
C GLU A 124 -3.07 -4.67 10.16
N SER A 125 -4.15 -3.88 10.34
CA SER A 125 -5.20 -3.77 9.33
C SER A 125 -4.67 -3.22 8.00
N LYS A 126 -3.88 -2.14 8.03
CA LYS A 126 -3.27 -1.58 6.82
C LYS A 126 -2.26 -2.51 6.16
N GLU A 127 -1.47 -3.26 6.95
CA GLU A 127 -0.55 -4.27 6.41
C GLU A 127 -1.31 -5.35 5.63
N LYS A 128 -2.46 -5.80 6.16
CA LYS A 128 -3.34 -6.74 5.47
C LYS A 128 -3.89 -6.17 4.16
N ASP A 129 -4.32 -4.91 4.17
CA ASP A 129 -4.81 -4.23 2.96
C ASP A 129 -3.71 -4.09 1.90
N PHE A 130 -2.47 -3.74 2.30
CA PHE A 130 -1.34 -3.67 1.37
C PHE A 130 -1.02 -5.04 0.77
N HIS A 131 -1.07 -6.08 1.59
CA HIS A 131 -0.85 -7.44 1.13
C HIS A 131 -1.90 -7.85 0.08
N ALA A 132 -3.18 -7.56 0.32
CA ALA A 132 -4.26 -7.83 -0.62
C ALA A 132 -4.09 -7.06 -1.94
N GLN A 133 -3.71 -5.78 -1.88
CA GLN A 133 -3.48 -4.97 -3.08
C GLN A 133 -2.29 -5.46 -3.92
N ILE A 134 -1.20 -5.88 -3.27
CA ILE A 134 -0.04 -6.48 -3.96
C ILE A 134 -0.45 -7.77 -4.68
N GLN A 135 -1.24 -8.63 -4.03
CA GLN A 135 -1.74 -9.86 -4.67
C GLN A 135 -2.61 -9.54 -5.90
N GLN A 136 -3.51 -8.56 -5.78
CA GLN A 136 -4.36 -8.14 -6.90
C GLN A 136 -3.53 -7.59 -8.07
N ALA A 137 -2.53 -6.74 -7.80
CA ALA A 137 -1.64 -6.20 -8.82
C ALA A 137 -0.85 -7.30 -9.54
N ASN A 138 -0.33 -8.29 -8.80
CA ASN A 138 0.35 -9.45 -9.37
C ASN A 138 -0.58 -10.29 -10.27
N LYS A 139 -1.85 -10.44 -9.89
CA LYS A 139 -2.85 -11.12 -10.71
C LYS A 139 -3.09 -10.39 -12.03
N TYR A 140 -3.32 -9.08 -12.00
CA TYR A 140 -3.51 -8.30 -13.23
C TYR A 140 -2.31 -8.36 -14.17
N LYS A 141 -1.08 -8.38 -13.62
CA LYS A 141 0.14 -8.57 -14.40
C LYS A 141 0.12 -9.93 -15.13
N LEU A 142 -0.16 -11.01 -14.41
CA LEU A 142 -0.23 -12.38 -14.97
C LEU A 142 -1.31 -12.51 -16.07
N ASP A 143 -2.49 -11.96 -15.82
CA ASP A 143 -3.60 -11.97 -16.78
C ASP A 143 -3.21 -11.21 -18.05
N SER A 144 -2.53 -10.08 -17.90
CA SER A 144 -2.05 -9.26 -19.02
C SER A 144 -0.97 -9.98 -19.84
N GLU A 145 -0.01 -10.64 -19.18
CA GLU A 145 1.03 -11.45 -19.83
C GLU A 145 0.42 -12.62 -20.62
N SER A 146 -0.60 -13.27 -20.06
CA SER A 146 -1.31 -14.38 -20.70
C SER A 146 -2.05 -13.93 -21.96
N GLN A 147 -2.74 -12.78 -21.89
CA GLN A 147 -3.47 -12.22 -23.02
C GLN A 147 -2.54 -11.73 -24.15
N LEU A 148 -1.34 -11.25 -23.82
CA LEU A 148 -0.32 -10.91 -24.83
C LEU A 148 0.16 -12.18 -25.53
N LYS A 149 0.50 -13.23 -24.79
CA LYS A 149 0.92 -14.52 -25.36
C LYS A 149 -0.12 -15.07 -26.32
N SER A 150 -1.40 -15.07 -25.94
CA SER A 150 -2.48 -15.60 -26.79
C SER A 150 -2.66 -14.80 -28.08
N ALA A 151 -2.55 -13.47 -28.03
CA ALA A 151 -2.63 -12.60 -29.20
C ALA A 151 -1.48 -12.85 -30.21
N PHE A 152 -0.26 -13.10 -29.73
CA PHE A 152 0.86 -13.45 -30.60
C PHE A 152 0.75 -14.85 -31.21
N SER A 153 0.18 -15.82 -30.49
CA SER A 153 -0.05 -17.17 -31.04
C SER A 153 -1.19 -17.24 -32.05
N ALA A 154 -2.20 -16.35 -31.97
CA ALA A 154 -3.35 -16.36 -32.87
C ALA A 154 -3.11 -15.66 -34.22
N GLY A 155 -2.11 -14.78 -34.32
CA GLY A 155 -1.76 -14.06 -35.55
C GLY A 155 -0.73 -14.74 -36.46
N GLY A 156 -0.32 -15.98 -36.13
CA GLY A 156 0.72 -16.74 -36.84
C GLY A 156 0.22 -17.89 -37.71
N GLY A 157 -1.08 -17.96 -38.00
CA GLY A 157 -1.71 -19.02 -38.81
C GLY A 157 -2.14 -18.54 -40.19
#